data_AF-A0A948N9Y2-F1
#
_entry.id   AF-A0A948N9Y2-F1
#
_cell.length_a   1.000
_cell.length_b   1.000
_cell.length_c   1.000
_cell.angle_alpha   90.00
_cell.angle_beta   90.00
_cell.angle_gamma   90.00
#
_symmetry.space_group_name_H-M   'P 1'
#
loop_
_entity.id
_entity.type
_entity.pdbx_description
1 polymer ?
#
loop_
_entity_poly.entity_id
_entity_poly.type
_entity_poly.pdbx_seq_one_letter_code
_entity_poly.pdbx_strand_id
1 'polypeptide(L)'
;MKIKIGKDELEYTRPTLKSWLALQDLGLKLHKAVEKHDDVAKHCVFYVSTALSIPEDKLENLSWYEVAVALQTIQITNAPKYNFPFLNMRIKDTKECWDYDERTWYIWSHLFAKDYGWSLEYISALDVDDAIALAQEIAVEEQLKKEWEWMTSEIAYQAKDGFKELPRPDWMRYSSEPPKIPKIRIRKDFLPSGIGYKAPQPKGSPRTV
;
A
#
# COMPACT_ATOMS: atom_id res chain seq x y z
N MET A 1 -4.00 23.66 -3.67
CA MET A 1 -4.75 23.82 -2.41
C MET A 1 -4.15 25.00 -1.66
N LYS A 2 -4.95 25.84 -1.00
CA LYS A 2 -4.41 26.99 -0.27
C LYS A 2 -4.13 26.64 1.18
N ILE A 3 -2.93 26.94 1.66
CA ILE A 3 -2.48 26.72 3.04
C ILE A 3 -2.20 28.08 3.66
N LYS A 4 -2.83 28.37 4.79
CA LYS A 4 -2.62 29.61 5.54
C LYS A 4 -1.56 29.38 6.61
N ILE A 5 -0.49 30.18 6.57
CA ILE A 5 0.61 30.13 7.53
C ILE A 5 0.88 31.55 8.02
N GLY A 6 0.51 31.84 9.26
CA GLY A 6 0.54 33.21 9.80
C GLY A 6 -0.37 34.14 9.00
N LYS A 7 0.25 35.15 8.36
CA LYS A 7 -0.46 36.12 7.50
C LYS A 7 -0.46 35.73 6.02
N ASP A 8 0.35 34.77 5.64
CA ASP A 8 0.55 34.39 4.25
C ASP A 8 -0.42 33.28 3.85
N GLU A 9 -0.95 33.37 2.63
CA GLU A 9 -1.74 32.32 2.00
C GLU A 9 -0.92 31.76 0.83
N LEU A 10 -0.49 30.51 0.96
CA LEU A 10 0.38 29.84 0.00
C LEU A 10 -0.41 28.82 -0.80
N GLU A 11 -0.19 28.79 -2.10
CA GLU A 11 -0.72 27.74 -2.95
C GLU A 11 0.23 26.54 -2.93
N TYR A 12 -0.27 25.42 -2.42
CA TYR A 12 0.43 24.15 -2.42
C TYR A 12 -0.11 23.26 -3.55
N THR A 13 0.78 22.86 -4.44
CA THR A 13 0.53 21.87 -5.49
C THR A 13 1.15 20.55 -5.08
N ARG A 14 0.53 19.45 -5.52
CA ARG A 14 1.07 18.12 -5.25
C ARG A 14 2.47 18.02 -5.90
N PRO A 15 3.48 17.53 -5.18
CA PRO A 15 4.85 17.44 -5.69
C PRO A 15 4.97 16.33 -6.75
N THR A 16 6.01 16.42 -7.56
CA THR A 16 6.43 15.34 -8.46
C THR A 16 6.96 14.14 -7.66
N LEU A 17 7.13 12.99 -8.31
CA LEU A 17 7.59 11.76 -7.67
C LEU A 17 8.85 11.95 -6.81
N LYS A 18 9.88 12.63 -7.32
CA LYS A 18 11.14 12.80 -6.57
C LYS A 18 10.95 13.57 -5.27
N SER A 19 10.27 14.72 -5.36
CA SER A 19 9.99 15.55 -4.18
C SER A 19 9.02 14.85 -3.23
N TRP A 20 8.06 14.09 -3.75
CA TRP A 20 7.15 13.29 -2.95
C TRP A 20 7.90 12.21 -2.15
N LEU A 21 8.83 11.48 -2.77
CA LEU A 21 9.65 10.47 -2.08
C LEU A 21 10.55 11.08 -1.01
N ALA A 22 11.15 12.25 -1.28
CA ALA A 22 11.90 12.98 -0.26
C ALA A 22 11.01 13.35 0.94
N LEU A 23 9.78 13.80 0.69
CA LEU A 23 8.82 14.06 1.77
C LEU A 23 8.40 12.78 2.50
N GLN A 24 8.26 11.64 1.83
CA GLN A 24 7.99 10.36 2.50
C GLN A 24 9.12 9.97 3.45
N ASP A 25 10.38 10.11 3.02
CA ASP A 25 11.54 9.83 3.87
C ASP A 25 11.56 10.74 5.12
N LEU A 26 11.20 12.03 4.96
CA LEU A 26 11.03 12.95 6.11
C LEU A 26 9.85 12.56 7.01
N GLY A 27 8.74 12.10 6.41
CA GLY A 27 7.58 11.59 7.14
C GLY A 27 7.92 10.37 8.00
N LEU A 28 8.75 9.46 7.49
CA LEU A 28 9.27 8.31 8.24
C LEU A 28 10.18 8.76 9.40
N LYS A 29 11.05 9.76 9.17
CA LYS A 29 11.88 10.35 10.24
C LYS A 29 11.00 10.97 11.33
N LEU A 30 9.95 11.69 10.96
CA LEU A 30 8.97 12.25 11.90
C LEU A 30 8.23 11.15 12.67
N HIS A 31 7.81 10.07 12.02
CA HIS A 31 7.13 8.97 12.70
C HIS A 31 8.05 8.31 13.74
N LYS A 32 9.31 8.05 13.37
CA LYS A 32 10.34 7.51 14.29
C LYS A 32 10.62 8.45 15.45
N ALA A 33 10.62 9.76 15.22
CA ALA A 33 10.76 10.79 16.25
C ALA A 33 9.59 10.76 17.25
N VAL A 34 8.36 10.59 16.76
CA VAL A 34 7.15 10.43 17.59
C VAL A 34 7.24 9.17 18.46
N GLU A 35 7.62 8.02 17.88
CA GLU A 35 7.78 6.76 18.63
C GLU A 35 8.83 6.84 19.73
N LYS A 36 9.90 7.60 19.51
CA LYS A 36 10.98 7.81 20.47
C LYS A 36 10.75 8.98 21.43
N HIS A 37 9.67 9.74 21.23
CA HIS A 37 9.42 11.00 21.93
C HIS A 37 10.57 12.01 21.83
N ASP A 38 11.26 12.03 20.68
CA ASP A 38 12.43 12.87 20.43
C ASP A 38 12.10 13.99 19.44
N ASP A 39 12.39 15.24 19.82
CA ASP A 39 12.25 16.49 19.06
C ASP A 39 11.21 16.50 17.90
N VAL A 40 9.98 16.08 18.19
CA VAL A 40 8.89 16.01 17.20
C VAL A 40 8.62 17.38 16.59
N ALA A 41 8.79 18.44 17.38
CA ALA A 41 8.55 19.80 16.97
C ALA A 41 9.43 20.19 15.78
N LYS A 42 10.74 19.97 15.91
CA LYS A 42 11.71 20.25 14.87
C LYS A 42 11.48 19.43 13.62
N HIS A 43 11.14 18.15 13.75
CA HIS A 43 10.85 17.30 12.59
C HIS A 43 9.60 17.76 11.81
N CYS A 44 8.56 18.25 12.48
CA CYS A 44 7.41 18.85 11.79
C CYS A 44 7.79 20.14 11.05
N VAL A 45 8.55 21.04 11.72
CA VAL A 45 9.01 22.29 11.12
C VAL A 45 9.84 22.01 9.88
N PHE A 46 10.78 21.07 9.98
CA PHE A 46 11.62 20.66 8.85
C PHE A 46 10.82 20.08 7.68
N TYR A 47 9.82 19.25 7.98
CA TYR A 47 8.91 18.69 6.96
C TYR A 47 8.13 19.80 6.23
N VAL A 48 7.51 20.71 6.99
CA VAL A 48 6.70 21.81 6.41
C VAL A 48 7.59 22.80 5.65
N SER A 49 8.76 23.12 6.20
CA SER A 49 9.81 23.94 5.54
C SER A 49 10.16 23.37 4.18
N THR A 50 10.48 22.08 4.12
CA THR A 50 10.85 21.38 2.88
C THR A 50 9.70 21.37 1.88
N ALA A 51 8.48 21.06 2.33
CA ALA A 51 7.32 20.97 1.45
C ALA A 51 6.92 22.33 0.84
N LEU A 52 7.03 23.41 1.61
CA LEU A 52 6.61 24.75 1.18
C LEU A 52 7.76 25.64 0.71
N SER A 53 8.99 25.16 0.79
CA SER A 53 10.21 25.94 0.52
C SER A 53 10.28 27.24 1.34
N ILE A 54 9.89 27.18 2.61
CA ILE A 54 9.92 28.31 3.55
C ILE A 54 11.06 28.07 4.55
N PRO A 55 11.90 29.07 4.87
CA PRO A 55 12.93 28.93 5.90
C PRO A 55 12.38 28.47 7.26
N GLU A 56 13.09 27.56 7.92
CA GLU A 56 12.70 26.99 9.23
C GLU A 56 12.49 28.08 10.29
N ASP A 57 13.39 29.08 10.35
CA ASP A 57 13.32 30.20 11.28
C ASP A 57 11.97 30.93 11.23
N LYS A 58 11.33 31.01 10.06
CA LYS A 58 10.01 31.64 9.94
C LYS A 58 8.93 30.78 10.57
N LEU A 59 9.03 29.47 10.45
CA LEU A 59 8.06 28.51 10.98
C LEU A 59 8.21 28.32 12.50
N GLU A 60 9.43 28.37 13.03
CA GLU A 60 9.71 28.29 14.47
C GLU A 60 9.07 29.44 15.27
N ASN A 61 8.92 30.60 14.64
CA ASN A 61 8.29 31.78 15.25
C ASN A 61 6.76 31.77 15.21
N LEU A 62 6.14 30.79 14.56
CA LEU A 62 4.68 30.69 14.43
C LEU A 62 4.06 29.87 15.56
N SER A 63 2.74 29.98 15.68
CA SER A 63 2.02 29.16 16.65
C SER A 63 2.08 27.69 16.20
N TRP A 64 2.32 26.79 17.16
CA TRP A 64 2.42 25.35 16.89
C TRP A 64 1.18 24.79 16.18
N TYR A 65 0.01 25.34 16.50
CA TYR A 65 -1.25 24.97 15.86
C TYR A 65 -1.23 25.22 14.34
N GLU A 66 -0.68 26.34 13.88
CA GLU A 66 -0.58 26.66 12.45
C GLU A 66 0.35 25.69 11.72
N VAL A 67 1.48 25.35 12.32
CA VAL A 67 2.45 24.38 11.76
C VAL A 67 1.81 22.99 11.67
N ALA A 68 1.08 22.57 12.71
CA ALA A 68 0.38 21.28 12.73
C ALA A 68 -0.74 21.19 11.67
N VAL A 69 -1.52 22.27 11.49
CA VAL A 69 -2.57 22.34 10.46
C VAL A 69 -1.95 22.31 9.05
N ALA A 70 -0.84 23.03 8.85
CA ALA A 70 -0.11 23.00 7.58
C ALA A 70 0.41 21.59 7.27
N LEU A 71 1.06 20.93 8.26
CA LEU A 71 1.52 19.56 8.15
C LEU A 71 0.39 18.60 7.75
N GLN A 72 -0.73 18.64 8.46
CA GLN A 72 -1.89 17.79 8.17
C GLN A 72 -2.40 18.04 6.74
N THR A 73 -2.50 19.30 6.34
CA THR A 73 -2.98 19.68 5.00
C THR A 73 -2.06 19.16 3.90
N ILE A 74 -0.75 19.27 4.10
CA ILE A 74 0.26 18.76 3.16
C ILE A 74 0.18 17.24 3.08
N GLN A 75 0.09 16.54 4.21
CA GLN A 75 -0.04 15.08 4.25
C GLN A 75 -1.30 14.59 3.52
N ILE A 76 -2.44 15.23 3.73
CA ILE A 76 -3.69 14.90 3.03
C ILE A 76 -3.55 15.15 1.52
N THR A 77 -2.94 16.27 1.14
CA THR A 77 -2.76 16.63 -0.28
C THR A 77 -1.80 15.68 -1.00
N ASN A 78 -0.79 15.19 -0.29
CA ASN A 78 0.23 14.28 -0.82
C ASN A 78 -0.20 12.82 -0.79
N ALA A 79 -1.30 12.47 -0.12
CA ALA A 79 -1.81 11.11 -0.07
C ALA A 79 -2.12 10.60 -1.49
N PRO A 80 -1.83 9.32 -1.80
CA PRO A 80 -2.25 8.70 -3.05
C PRO A 80 -3.77 8.80 -3.22
N LYS A 81 -4.24 9.16 -4.43
CA LYS A 81 -5.68 9.28 -4.69
C LYS A 81 -6.38 7.92 -4.72
N TYR A 82 -5.65 6.91 -5.16
CA TYR A 82 -6.13 5.53 -5.25
C TYR A 82 -5.58 4.71 -4.09
N ASN A 83 -6.36 3.71 -3.68
CA ASN A 83 -5.88 2.73 -2.72
C ASN A 83 -4.99 1.71 -3.43
N PHE A 84 -3.68 1.89 -3.34
CA PHE A 84 -2.69 0.96 -3.88
C PHE A 84 -2.35 -0.11 -2.84
N PRO A 85 -2.75 -1.38 -3.03
CA PRO A 85 -2.53 -2.45 -2.04
C PRO A 85 -1.05 -2.67 -1.73
N PHE A 86 -0.17 -2.42 -2.71
CA PHE A 86 1.29 -2.52 -2.56
C PHE A 86 1.84 -1.60 -1.47
N LEU A 87 1.23 -0.43 -1.23
CA LEU A 87 1.66 0.48 -0.16
C LEU A 87 1.31 -0.02 1.24
N ASN A 88 0.35 -0.94 1.37
CA ASN A 88 -0.07 -1.51 2.65
C ASN A 88 0.82 -2.68 3.10
N MET A 89 1.95 -2.89 2.43
CA MET A 89 2.90 -3.94 2.79
C MET A 89 3.47 -3.70 4.19
N ARG A 90 3.38 -4.73 5.04
CA ARG A 90 4.14 -4.77 6.29
C ARG A 90 5.60 -5.08 5.97
N ILE A 91 6.37 -4.04 5.66
CA ILE A 91 7.81 -4.17 5.55
C ILE A 91 8.34 -4.45 6.96
N LYS A 92 9.07 -5.56 7.14
CA LYS A 92 9.80 -5.78 8.39
C LYS A 92 10.87 -4.69 8.48
N ASP A 93 10.87 -3.94 9.58
CA ASP A 93 11.79 -2.82 9.81
C ASP A 93 13.20 -3.30 10.18
N THR A 94 13.77 -4.18 9.35
CA THR A 94 15.16 -4.61 9.47
C THR A 94 16.03 -3.55 8.83
N LYS A 95 16.63 -2.70 9.67
CA LYS A 95 17.62 -1.72 9.24
C LYS A 95 18.79 -2.45 8.58
N GLU A 96 18.90 -2.33 7.28
CA GLU A 96 20.04 -2.84 6.52
C GLU A 96 21.26 -1.95 6.77
N CYS A 97 22.47 -2.52 6.74
CA CYS A 97 23.70 -1.76 7.02
C CYS A 97 24.06 -0.74 5.92
N TRP A 98 23.40 -0.82 4.77
CA TRP A 98 23.53 0.09 3.63
C TRP A 98 22.30 1.01 3.47
N ASP A 99 21.54 1.25 4.54
CA ASP A 99 20.45 2.22 4.51
C ASP A 99 20.99 3.66 4.63
N TYR A 100 20.69 4.50 3.63
CA TYR A 100 21.17 5.89 3.55
C TYR A 100 20.05 6.82 3.06
N ASP A 101 20.19 8.12 3.29
CA ASP A 101 19.20 9.12 2.89
C ASP A 101 18.99 9.13 1.36
N GLU A 102 17.74 9.31 0.92
CA GLU A 102 17.32 9.24 -0.50
C GLU A 102 17.43 7.85 -1.14
N ARG A 103 17.76 6.78 -0.39
CA ARG A 103 17.79 5.42 -0.93
C ARG A 103 16.48 5.05 -1.60
N THR A 104 15.34 5.47 -1.05
CA THR A 104 14.01 5.25 -1.65
C THR A 104 13.93 5.80 -3.07
N TRP A 105 14.45 7.00 -3.32
CA TRP A 105 14.51 7.59 -4.67
C TRP A 105 15.36 6.74 -5.63
N TYR A 106 16.52 6.27 -5.19
CA TYR A 106 17.36 5.42 -6.02
C TYR A 106 16.71 4.07 -6.33
N ILE A 107 15.99 3.47 -5.39
CA ILE A 107 15.26 2.21 -5.63
C ILE A 107 14.21 2.42 -6.74
N TRP A 108 13.40 3.47 -6.62
CA TRP A 108 12.33 3.75 -7.58
C TRP A 108 12.88 4.13 -8.96
N SER A 109 13.92 4.96 -9.01
CA SER A 109 14.53 5.36 -10.28
C SER A 109 15.22 4.19 -11.01
N HIS A 110 15.92 3.31 -10.29
CA HIS A 110 16.49 2.11 -10.90
C HIS A 110 15.42 1.13 -11.38
N LEU A 111 14.32 0.98 -10.62
CA LEU A 111 13.19 0.16 -11.03
C LEU A 111 12.65 0.62 -12.39
N PHE A 112 12.24 1.89 -12.51
CA PHE A 112 11.70 2.39 -13.77
C PHE A 112 12.72 2.46 -14.91
N ALA A 113 13.97 2.80 -14.61
CA ALA A 113 15.02 2.83 -15.62
C ALA A 113 15.31 1.42 -16.18
N LYS A 114 15.28 0.39 -15.33
CA LYS A 114 15.49 -1.01 -15.73
C LYS A 114 14.35 -1.53 -16.60
N ASP A 115 13.10 -1.29 -16.19
CA ASP A 115 11.93 -1.91 -16.85
C ASP A 115 11.44 -1.11 -18.07
N TYR A 116 11.57 0.22 -18.07
CA TYR A 116 11.10 1.08 -19.17
C TYR A 116 12.20 1.83 -19.93
N GLY A 117 13.44 1.84 -19.44
CA GLY A 117 14.55 2.56 -20.09
C GLY A 117 14.43 4.09 -20.02
N TRP A 118 13.63 4.63 -19.08
CA TRP A 118 13.40 6.06 -18.96
C TRP A 118 14.58 6.80 -18.32
N SER A 119 14.73 8.08 -18.68
CA SER A 119 15.74 8.95 -18.07
C SER A 119 15.33 9.37 -16.65
N LEU A 120 16.31 9.74 -15.83
CA LEU A 120 16.08 10.19 -14.45
C LEU A 120 15.22 11.46 -14.40
N GLU A 121 15.38 12.36 -15.36
CA GLU A 121 14.59 13.59 -15.46
C GLU A 121 13.12 13.26 -15.68
N TYR A 122 12.82 12.35 -16.60
CA TYR A 122 11.45 11.90 -16.87
C TYR A 122 10.85 11.22 -15.65
N ILE A 123 11.56 10.27 -15.03
CA ILE A 123 11.10 9.56 -13.84
C ILE A 123 10.82 10.54 -12.70
N SER A 124 11.69 11.54 -12.50
CA SER A 124 11.55 12.51 -11.41
C SER A 124 10.30 13.39 -11.52
N ALA A 125 9.80 13.57 -12.74
CA ALA A 125 8.66 14.40 -13.07
C ALA A 125 7.32 13.63 -13.15
N LEU A 126 7.33 12.31 -12.95
CA LEU A 126 6.11 11.50 -12.95
C LEU A 126 5.11 11.98 -11.90
N ASP A 127 3.82 11.87 -12.22
CA ASP A 127 2.77 11.95 -11.20
C ASP A 127 2.92 10.78 -10.23
N VAL A 128 2.68 11.07 -8.96
CA VAL A 128 2.88 10.11 -7.86
C VAL A 128 1.97 8.89 -8.02
N ASP A 129 0.69 9.07 -8.39
CA ASP A 129 -0.24 7.94 -8.52
C ASP A 129 0.15 7.05 -9.71
N ASP A 130 0.53 7.67 -10.83
CA ASP A 130 0.98 6.94 -12.03
C ASP A 130 2.26 6.15 -11.72
N ALA A 131 3.22 6.77 -11.03
CA ALA A 131 4.43 6.08 -10.62
C ALA A 131 4.13 4.89 -9.69
N ILE A 132 3.26 5.05 -8.69
CA ILE A 132 2.89 3.95 -7.80
C ILE A 132 2.20 2.82 -8.57
N ALA A 133 1.31 3.16 -9.52
CA ALA A 133 0.63 2.19 -10.37
C ALA A 133 1.62 1.37 -11.21
N LEU A 134 2.57 2.04 -11.86
CA LEU A 134 3.62 1.41 -12.67
C LEU A 134 4.54 0.53 -11.81
N ALA A 135 4.92 0.99 -10.62
CA ALA A 135 5.73 0.18 -9.71
C ALA A 135 4.97 -1.10 -9.28
N GLN A 136 3.66 -0.99 -9.05
CA GLN A 136 2.83 -2.15 -8.74
C GLN A 136 2.71 -3.10 -9.94
N GLU A 137 2.60 -2.58 -11.17
CA GLU A 137 2.57 -3.39 -12.40
C GLU A 137 3.85 -4.22 -12.55
N ILE A 138 5.02 -3.58 -12.43
CA ILE A 138 6.33 -4.26 -12.46
C ILE A 138 6.38 -5.35 -11.38
N ALA A 139 5.94 -5.06 -10.16
CA ALA A 139 5.93 -6.03 -9.07
C ALA A 139 5.02 -7.24 -9.35
N VAL A 140 3.87 -7.05 -10.00
CA VAL A 140 3.00 -8.14 -10.44
C VAL A 140 3.69 -8.98 -11.51
N GLU A 141 4.30 -8.36 -12.51
CA GLU A 141 4.99 -9.06 -13.59
C GLU A 141 6.16 -9.90 -13.07
N GLU A 142 7.01 -9.32 -12.21
CA GLU A 142 8.12 -10.05 -11.58
C GLU A 142 7.62 -11.25 -10.77
N GLN A 143 6.51 -11.11 -10.04
CA GLN A 143 5.93 -12.20 -9.28
C GLN A 143 5.40 -13.31 -10.19
N LEU A 144 4.68 -12.95 -11.26
CA LEU A 144 4.15 -13.93 -12.23
C LEU A 144 5.29 -14.68 -12.93
N LYS A 145 6.38 -13.99 -13.26
CA LYS A 145 7.57 -14.61 -13.83
C LYS A 145 8.21 -15.60 -12.85
N LYS A 146 8.36 -15.22 -11.57
CA LYS A 146 8.87 -16.12 -10.52
C LYS A 146 7.96 -17.34 -10.32
N GLU A 147 6.65 -17.16 -10.39
CA GLU A 147 5.68 -18.25 -10.31
C GLU A 147 5.81 -19.20 -11.51
N TRP A 148 5.99 -18.67 -12.71
CA TRP A 148 6.23 -19.48 -13.91
C TRP A 148 7.52 -20.30 -13.80
N GLU A 149 8.62 -19.65 -13.42
CA GLU A 149 9.91 -20.33 -13.19
C GLU A 149 9.78 -21.39 -12.08
N TRP A 150 9.07 -21.08 -11.00
CA TRP A 150 8.80 -22.03 -9.92
C TRP A 150 7.96 -23.22 -10.39
N MET A 151 6.90 -22.99 -11.17
CA MET A 151 6.04 -24.03 -11.74
C MET A 151 6.81 -25.01 -12.63
N THR A 152 7.90 -24.58 -13.26
CA THR A 152 8.73 -25.46 -14.09
C THR A 152 9.86 -26.13 -13.31
N SER A 153 10.08 -25.73 -12.05
CA SER A 153 11.14 -26.28 -11.21
C SER A 153 10.76 -27.64 -10.62
N GLU A 154 11.71 -28.57 -10.57
CA GLU A 154 11.51 -29.89 -9.95
C GLU A 154 11.20 -29.78 -8.45
N ILE A 155 11.77 -28.78 -7.77
CA ILE A 155 11.58 -28.52 -6.33
C ILE A 155 10.10 -28.30 -6.00
N ALA A 156 9.34 -27.67 -6.91
CA ALA A 156 7.92 -27.44 -6.72
C ALA A 156 7.10 -28.74 -6.70
N TYR A 157 7.59 -29.83 -7.30
CA TYR A 157 6.93 -31.14 -7.37
C TYR A 157 7.51 -32.18 -6.41
N GLN A 158 8.62 -31.89 -5.72
CA GLN A 158 9.27 -32.82 -4.80
C GLN A 158 8.57 -32.93 -3.43
N ALA A 159 7.49 -32.19 -3.19
CA ALA A 159 6.74 -32.30 -1.94
C ALA A 159 5.87 -33.56 -1.92
N LYS A 160 5.86 -34.26 -0.77
CA LYS A 160 5.11 -35.51 -0.53
C LYS A 160 3.61 -35.41 -0.87
N ASP A 161 3.06 -34.20 -0.82
CA ASP A 161 1.63 -33.91 -0.98
C ASP A 161 1.28 -33.35 -2.37
N GLY A 162 2.22 -33.35 -3.33
CA GLY A 162 2.01 -32.83 -4.69
C GLY A 162 2.65 -31.46 -4.91
N PHE A 163 2.12 -30.70 -5.88
CA PHE A 163 2.66 -29.39 -6.27
C PHE A 163 2.52 -28.36 -5.15
N LYS A 164 3.62 -27.68 -4.80
CA LYS A 164 3.64 -26.59 -3.81
C LYS A 164 3.77 -25.25 -4.51
N GLU A 165 2.77 -24.38 -4.37
CA GLU A 165 2.76 -23.03 -4.92
C GLU A 165 3.80 -22.10 -4.24
N LEU A 166 4.35 -21.17 -5.02
CA LEU A 166 5.20 -20.10 -4.49
C LEU A 166 4.31 -19.12 -3.69
N PRO A 167 4.68 -18.75 -2.46
CA PRO A 167 3.85 -17.86 -1.66
C PRO A 167 3.81 -16.46 -2.28
N ARG A 168 2.61 -15.99 -2.62
CA ARG A 168 2.38 -14.61 -3.06
C ARG A 168 2.57 -13.61 -1.91
N PRO A 169 3.04 -12.38 -2.21
CA PRO A 169 3.00 -11.27 -1.27
C PRO A 169 1.60 -11.02 -0.73
N ASP A 170 1.48 -10.58 0.53
CA ASP A 170 0.19 -10.43 1.21
C ASP A 170 -0.81 -9.54 0.46
N TRP A 171 -0.33 -8.50 -0.23
CA TRP A 171 -1.16 -7.58 -1.00
C TRP A 171 -1.70 -8.18 -2.32
N MET A 172 -1.08 -9.24 -2.83
CA MET A 172 -1.55 -10.00 -4.01
C MET A 172 -2.44 -11.18 -3.65
N ARG A 173 -2.54 -11.53 -2.35
CA ARG A 173 -3.39 -12.63 -1.92
C ARG A 173 -4.83 -12.21 -2.10
N TYR A 174 -5.61 -13.04 -2.78
CA TYR A 174 -7.05 -12.95 -2.70
C TYR A 174 -7.43 -13.02 -1.22
N SER A 175 -8.19 -12.04 -0.74
CA SER A 175 -8.76 -12.14 0.60
C SER A 175 -9.48 -13.47 0.68
N SER A 176 -8.99 -14.37 1.54
CA SER A 176 -9.52 -15.72 1.71
C SER A 176 -10.92 -15.71 2.32
N GLU A 177 -11.45 -14.54 2.70
CA GLU A 177 -12.86 -14.37 2.94
C GLU A 177 -13.56 -14.41 1.58
N PRO A 178 -14.27 -15.51 1.23
CA PRO A 178 -15.20 -15.43 0.11
C PRO A 178 -16.07 -14.19 0.37
N PRO A 179 -16.38 -13.38 -0.66
CA PRO A 179 -17.29 -12.25 -0.49
C PRO A 179 -18.46 -12.80 0.31
N LYS A 180 -18.82 -12.14 1.42
CA LYS A 180 -19.98 -12.52 2.22
C LYS A 180 -21.20 -12.31 1.32
N ILE A 181 -21.44 -13.24 0.40
CA ILE A 181 -22.63 -13.29 -0.42
C ILE A 181 -23.71 -13.34 0.65
N PRO A 182 -24.53 -12.28 0.78
CA PRO A 182 -25.58 -12.29 1.77
C PRO A 182 -26.34 -13.58 1.52
N LYS A 183 -26.48 -14.42 2.54
CA LYS A 183 -27.28 -15.64 2.42
C LYS A 183 -28.71 -15.19 2.18
N ILE A 184 -29.06 -14.94 0.92
CA ILE A 184 -30.41 -14.61 0.52
C ILE A 184 -31.19 -15.88 0.82
N ARG A 185 -31.99 -15.84 1.89
CA ARG A 185 -32.99 -16.86 2.15
C ARG A 185 -34.01 -16.77 1.02
N ILE A 186 -33.83 -17.59 -0.01
CA ILE A 186 -34.82 -17.78 -1.06
C ILE A 186 -36.08 -18.30 -0.37
N ARG A 187 -37.19 -17.59 -0.50
CA ARG A 187 -38.49 -18.04 0.02
C ARG A 187 -38.86 -19.35 -0.67
N LYS A 188 -39.48 -20.27 0.07
CA LYS A 188 -39.89 -21.60 -0.43
C LYS A 188 -40.70 -21.53 -1.73
N ASP A 189 -41.46 -20.46 -1.92
CA ASP A 189 -42.33 -20.24 -3.08
C ASP A 189 -41.56 -19.96 -4.39
N PHE A 190 -40.29 -19.60 -4.29
CA PHE A 190 -39.38 -19.38 -5.42
C PHE A 190 -38.50 -20.59 -5.74
N LEU A 191 -38.56 -21.65 -4.92
CA LEU A 191 -37.97 -22.92 -5.30
C LEU A 191 -38.86 -23.55 -6.35
N PRO A 192 -38.34 -23.96 -7.52
CA PRO A 192 -39.14 -24.73 -8.46
C PRO A 192 -39.66 -25.96 -7.71
N SER A 193 -40.99 -26.04 -7.57
CA SER A 193 -41.67 -27.16 -6.95
C SER A 193 -41.47 -28.38 -7.82
N GLY A 194 -40.30 -29.02 -7.70
CA GLY A 194 -40.03 -30.31 -8.31
C GLY A 194 -41.08 -31.29 -7.81
N ILE A 195 -41.79 -31.90 -8.76
CA ILE A 195 -42.70 -33.01 -8.54
C ILE A 195 -42.02 -34.02 -7.61
N GLY A 196 -42.64 -34.25 -6.45
CA GLY A 196 -41.99 -34.88 -5.31
C GLY A 196 -41.48 -36.29 -5.59
N TYR A 197 -40.16 -36.46 -5.53
CA TYR A 197 -39.58 -37.76 -5.21
C TYR A 197 -39.96 -38.10 -3.76
N LYS A 198 -40.88 -39.06 -3.58
CA LYS A 198 -41.13 -39.67 -2.26
C LYS A 198 -39.85 -40.40 -1.84
N ALA A 199 -39.20 -39.93 -0.78
CA ALA A 199 -38.11 -40.68 -0.15
C ALA A 199 -38.63 -42.06 0.27
N PRO A 200 -37.90 -43.16 -0.01
CA PRO A 200 -38.28 -44.48 0.44
C PRO A 200 -38.28 -44.52 1.98
N GLN A 201 -39.41 -44.90 2.56
CA GLN A 201 -39.57 -45.13 3.99
C GLN A 201 -38.58 -46.22 4.45
N PRO A 202 -37.83 -46.02 5.54
CA PRO A 202 -36.96 -47.06 6.08
C PRO A 202 -37.81 -48.24 6.56
N LYS A 203 -37.59 -49.42 5.98
CA LYS A 203 -38.22 -50.67 6.42
C LYS A 203 -37.70 -51.04 7.81
N GLY A 204 -38.62 -51.08 8.78
CA GLY A 204 -38.65 -51.96 9.94
C GLY A 204 -37.38 -52.12 10.77
N SER A 205 -37.31 -51.44 11.91
CA SER A 205 -36.52 -51.91 13.05
C SER A 205 -37.23 -53.07 13.76
N PRO A 206 -36.54 -54.18 14.08
CA PRO A 206 -37.16 -55.34 14.71
C PRO A 206 -37.59 -55.04 16.16
N ARG A 207 -38.78 -55.52 16.54
CA ARG A 207 -39.26 -55.54 17.93
C ARG A 207 -38.36 -56.47 18.75
N THR A 208 -37.70 -55.93 19.77
CA THR A 208 -37.17 -56.71 20.88
C THR A 208 -38.33 -57.19 21.76
N VAL A 209 -38.30 -58.49 22.09
CA VAL A 209 -39.18 -59.19 23.03
C VAL A 209 -38.81 -58.84 24.45
#